data_AF-A0A2W6CNW8-F1
#
_entry.id   AF-A0A2W6CNW8-F1
#
_cell.length_a   1.000
_cell.length_b   1.000
_cell.length_c   1.000
_cell.angle_alpha   90.00
_cell.angle_beta   90.00
_cell.angle_gamma   90.00
#
_symmetry.space_group_name_H-M   'P 1'
#
loop_
_entity.id
_entity.type
_entity.pdbx_description
1 polymer ?
#
loop_
_entity_poly.entity_id
_entity_poly.type
_entity_poly.pdbx_seq_one_letter_code
_entity_poly.pdbx_strand_id
1 'polypeptide(L)'
;MAELRRYGAAVDTVFDLLGDNENDLTAALAFTLSKSSVLTDLLLQLVKLETGRDVALRLETADESGRTDLEIDLGKRLVIVEAKRGAGLPTTRQLNKYVKRVLEIGSGALVTLSAAPSIYAELAVPSELSGVPVSHIPWADVLEAISTAYPSESRDARRWLAELGRYLRKVIYLSDPASSWAYCVSVSREKPGGGGSRTYKDFVVNENIYFHPYGVGSNWPLDPPTFMAFRWNGSVHQIRRVMSSEVIPTLQARWPDIPLTEETDLPHAVYKLGPPLPMQGPLPSGANYRAVRLRVLIDQLLTQPTLKDAYMQSKVLTGQQR
;
A
#
# COMPACT_ATOMS: atom_id res chain seq x y z
N MET A 1 -13.35 0.71 -33.62
CA MET A 1 -12.41 1.46 -32.74
C MET A 1 -11.06 0.80 -32.84
N ALA A 2 -9.97 1.57 -32.79
CA ALA A 2 -8.61 1.03 -32.78
C ALA A 2 -8.26 0.57 -31.35
N GLU A 3 -7.53 -0.54 -31.24
CA GLU A 3 -6.94 -0.98 -29.97
C GLU A 3 -5.64 -0.20 -29.73
N LEU A 4 -5.53 0.47 -28.58
CA LEU A 4 -4.31 1.19 -28.18
C LEU A 4 -3.60 0.41 -27.07
N ARG A 5 -2.33 0.11 -27.29
CA ARG A 5 -1.47 -0.58 -26.31
C ARG A 5 -0.18 0.18 -26.07
N ARG A 6 0.33 0.09 -24.84
CA ARG A 6 1.65 0.61 -24.43
C ARG A 6 2.39 -0.51 -23.70
N TYR A 7 3.58 -0.88 -24.19
CA TYR A 7 4.37 -2.01 -23.66
C TYR A 7 3.58 -3.32 -23.50
N GLY A 8 2.66 -3.59 -24.44
CA GLY A 8 1.83 -4.80 -24.42
C GLY A 8 0.57 -4.73 -23.55
N ALA A 9 0.44 -3.73 -22.67
CA ALA A 9 -0.75 -3.48 -21.86
C ALA A 9 -1.76 -2.59 -22.60
N ALA A 10 -3.06 -2.82 -22.35
CA ALA A 10 -4.13 -1.98 -22.86
C ALA A 10 -4.08 -0.57 -22.25
N VAL A 11 -4.36 0.44 -23.06
CA VAL A 11 -4.54 1.83 -22.64
C VAL A 11 -6.04 2.07 -22.48
N ASP A 12 -6.52 2.00 -21.24
CA ASP A 12 -7.93 2.15 -20.87
C ASP A 12 -8.29 3.62 -20.59
N THR A 13 -7.34 4.38 -20.07
CA THR A 13 -7.46 5.79 -19.72
C THR A 13 -6.35 6.60 -20.38
N VAL A 14 -6.54 7.91 -20.56
CA VAL A 14 -5.46 8.79 -21.03
C VAL A 14 -4.25 8.79 -20.08
N PHE A 15 -4.48 8.57 -18.77
CA PHE A 15 -3.42 8.59 -17.76
C PHE A 15 -2.51 7.36 -17.83
N ASP A 16 -2.95 6.28 -18.48
CA ASP A 16 -2.09 5.12 -18.76
C ASP A 16 -0.91 5.46 -19.68
N LEU A 17 -0.97 6.61 -20.37
CA LEU A 17 0.13 7.14 -21.17
C LEU A 17 1.25 7.77 -20.32
N LEU A 18 1.01 8.06 -19.03
CA LEU A 18 2.04 8.52 -18.09
C LEU A 18 2.88 7.34 -17.61
N GLY A 19 2.25 6.39 -16.91
CA GLY A 19 2.89 5.19 -16.38
C GLY A 19 2.14 4.72 -15.14
N ASP A 20 2.85 4.16 -14.17
CA ASP A 20 2.28 3.63 -12.92
C ASP A 20 3.16 3.93 -11.70
N ASN A 21 4.12 4.86 -11.79
CA ASN A 21 4.97 5.26 -10.67
C ASN A 21 4.35 6.42 -9.85
N GLU A 22 5.00 6.81 -8.74
CA GLU A 22 4.50 7.88 -7.87
C GLU A 22 4.29 9.24 -8.58
N ASN A 23 5.22 9.62 -9.46
CA ASN A 23 5.16 10.87 -10.20
C ASN A 23 4.00 10.85 -11.22
N ASP A 24 3.76 9.70 -11.86
CA ASP A 24 2.64 9.53 -12.79
C ASP A 24 1.30 9.69 -12.08
N LEU A 25 1.18 9.16 -10.85
CA LEU A 25 -0.02 9.24 -10.02
C LEU A 25 -0.31 10.67 -9.60
N THR A 26 0.71 11.39 -9.11
CA THR A 26 0.56 12.78 -8.69
C THR A 26 0.31 13.72 -9.87
N ALA A 27 0.92 13.48 -11.04
CA ALA A 27 0.65 14.23 -12.26
C ALA A 27 -0.81 14.04 -12.74
N ALA A 28 -1.31 12.80 -12.76
CA ALA A 28 -2.72 12.51 -13.10
C ALA A 28 -3.70 13.19 -12.11
N LEU A 29 -3.37 13.15 -10.81
CA LEU A 29 -4.15 13.83 -9.79
C LEU A 29 -4.17 15.34 -10.01
N ALA A 30 -3.00 15.99 -10.09
CA ALA A 30 -2.90 17.45 -10.25
C ALA A 30 -3.56 17.94 -11.54
N PHE A 31 -3.42 17.19 -12.64
CA PHE A 31 -4.13 17.52 -13.87
C PHE A 31 -5.65 17.53 -13.63
N THR A 32 -6.19 16.49 -12.98
CA THR A 32 -7.63 16.41 -12.70
C THR A 32 -8.09 17.51 -11.74
N LEU A 33 -7.29 17.85 -10.72
CA LEU A 33 -7.56 18.97 -9.81
C LEU A 33 -7.66 20.29 -10.57
N SER A 34 -6.78 20.53 -11.56
CA SER A 34 -6.84 21.72 -12.42
C SER A 34 -8.12 21.81 -13.27
N LYS A 35 -8.89 20.72 -13.36
CA LYS A 35 -10.16 20.63 -14.10
C LYS A 35 -11.39 20.56 -13.19
N SER A 36 -11.20 20.40 -11.87
CA SER A 36 -12.28 20.18 -10.90
C SER A 36 -11.98 20.94 -9.61
N SER A 37 -12.61 22.10 -9.45
CA SER A 37 -12.53 22.85 -8.20
C SER A 37 -13.21 22.08 -7.06
N VAL A 38 -14.30 21.34 -7.34
CA VAL A 38 -14.99 20.55 -6.30
C VAL A 38 -14.09 19.45 -5.74
N LEU A 39 -13.33 18.74 -6.60
CA LEU A 39 -12.36 17.74 -6.12
C LEU A 39 -11.24 18.41 -5.31
N THR A 40 -10.78 19.58 -5.75
CA THR A 40 -9.76 20.36 -5.03
C THR A 40 -10.25 20.74 -3.64
N ASP A 41 -11.49 21.24 -3.53
CA ASP A 41 -12.11 21.59 -2.25
C ASP A 41 -12.22 20.37 -1.32
N LEU A 42 -12.67 19.23 -1.85
CA LEU A 42 -12.79 17.99 -1.07
C LEU A 42 -11.43 17.51 -0.56
N LEU A 43 -10.36 17.58 -1.36
CA LEU A 43 -9.03 17.21 -0.89
C LEU A 43 -8.49 18.16 0.19
N LEU A 44 -8.74 19.46 0.05
CA LEU A 44 -8.31 20.44 1.06
C LEU A 44 -9.10 20.27 2.38
N GLN A 45 -10.38 19.88 2.30
CA GLN A 45 -11.18 19.53 3.48
C GLN A 45 -10.60 18.34 4.25
N LEU A 46 -10.07 17.31 3.55
CA LEU A 46 -9.41 16.17 4.20
C LEU A 46 -8.21 16.60 5.07
N VAL A 47 -7.55 17.71 4.73
CA VAL A 47 -6.43 18.28 5.48
C VAL A 47 -6.82 19.50 6.31
N LYS A 48 -8.13 19.71 6.51
CA LYS A 48 -8.71 20.81 7.31
C LYS A 48 -8.29 22.20 6.84
N LEU A 49 -8.11 22.37 5.53
CA LEU A 49 -7.83 23.64 4.89
C LEU A 49 -9.02 24.06 4.02
N GLU A 50 -9.28 25.36 4.02
CA GLU A 50 -10.25 25.96 3.11
C GLU A 50 -9.56 26.39 1.81
N THR A 51 -10.28 26.22 0.70
CA THR A 51 -9.82 26.65 -0.61
C THR A 51 -9.82 28.16 -0.73
N GLY A 52 -8.73 28.72 -1.25
CA GLY A 52 -8.65 30.12 -1.65
C GLY A 52 -9.29 30.35 -3.03
N ARG A 53 -9.36 31.63 -3.45
CA ARG A 53 -9.84 31.98 -4.80
C ARG A 53 -8.81 31.68 -5.90
N ASP A 54 -7.53 31.72 -5.55
CA ASP A 54 -6.41 31.46 -6.46
C ASP A 54 -5.67 30.21 -6.00
N VAL A 55 -5.87 29.11 -6.73
CA VAL A 55 -5.17 27.84 -6.51
C VAL A 55 -4.18 27.61 -7.63
N ALA A 56 -2.90 27.48 -7.30
CA ALA A 56 -1.87 27.07 -8.25
C ALA A 56 -1.35 25.67 -7.89
N LEU A 57 -1.34 24.78 -8.88
CA LEU A 57 -0.82 23.43 -8.75
C LEU A 57 0.56 23.37 -9.40
N ARG A 58 1.57 22.93 -8.66
CA ARG A 58 2.94 22.75 -9.16
C ARG A 58 3.36 21.31 -8.96
N LEU A 59 3.83 20.67 -10.02
CA LEU A 59 4.33 19.30 -9.99
C LEU A 59 5.86 19.34 -9.98
N GLU A 60 6.47 18.42 -9.25
CA GLU A 60 7.91 18.17 -9.35
C GLU A 60 8.79 19.40 -9.08
N THR A 61 8.36 20.33 -8.21
CA THR A 61 9.11 21.55 -7.86
C THR A 61 10.41 21.19 -7.14
N ALA A 62 11.54 21.44 -7.80
CA ALA A 62 12.87 21.14 -7.30
C ALA A 62 13.63 22.38 -6.84
N ASP A 63 14.29 22.26 -5.69
CA ASP A 63 15.30 23.21 -5.19
C ASP A 63 16.42 22.44 -4.47
N GLU A 64 17.29 23.17 -3.74
CA GLU A 64 18.38 22.60 -2.95
C GLU A 64 17.92 21.63 -1.83
N SER A 65 16.68 21.77 -1.36
CA SER A 65 16.10 20.96 -0.28
C SER A 65 15.50 19.66 -0.80
N GLY A 66 15.12 19.59 -2.08
CA GLY A 66 14.59 18.39 -2.73
C GLY A 66 13.60 18.68 -3.84
N ARG A 67 12.91 17.64 -4.29
CA ARG A 67 11.85 17.72 -5.31
C ARG A 67 10.55 17.20 -4.70
N THR A 68 9.53 18.04 -4.68
CA THR A 68 8.18 17.69 -4.19
C THR A 68 7.38 16.97 -5.26
N ASP A 69 6.43 16.11 -4.89
CA ASP A 69 5.60 15.45 -5.90
C ASP A 69 4.48 16.39 -6.39
N LEU A 70 3.80 17.06 -5.46
CA LEU A 70 2.77 18.06 -5.75
C LEU A 70 2.77 19.17 -4.70
N GLU A 71 2.69 20.42 -5.14
CA GLU A 71 2.43 21.60 -4.32
C GLU A 71 1.08 22.21 -4.71
N ILE A 72 0.25 22.51 -3.71
CA ILE A 72 -1.00 23.27 -3.86
C ILE A 72 -0.80 24.60 -3.14
N ASP A 73 -0.59 25.64 -3.93
CA ASP A 73 -0.41 27.01 -3.45
C ASP A 73 -1.77 27.71 -3.42
N LEU A 74 -2.14 28.19 -2.23
CA LEU A 74 -3.39 28.90 -1.94
C LEU A 74 -3.12 30.39 -1.65
N GLY A 75 -2.00 30.92 -2.13
CA GLY A 75 -1.53 32.31 -1.98
C GLY A 75 -0.86 32.59 -0.64
N LYS A 76 -1.56 32.39 0.48
CA LYS A 76 -1.01 32.58 1.84
C LYS A 76 -0.74 31.27 2.58
N ARG A 77 -1.04 30.14 1.93
CA ARG A 77 -0.88 28.79 2.46
C ARG A 77 -0.26 27.91 1.39
N LEU A 78 0.65 27.04 1.79
CA LEU A 78 1.25 26.05 0.91
C LEU A 78 0.99 24.64 1.42
N VAL A 79 0.36 23.81 0.60
CA VAL A 79 0.22 22.38 0.87
C VAL A 79 1.24 21.63 0.04
N ILE A 80 2.09 20.84 0.68
CA ILE A 80 3.08 20.01 -0.01
C ILE A 80 2.69 18.55 0.18
N VAL A 81 2.46 17.86 -0.93
CA VAL A 81 2.09 16.45 -0.98
C VAL A 81 3.32 15.63 -1.38
N GLU A 82 3.68 14.67 -0.54
CA GLU A 82 4.64 13.61 -0.86
C GLU A 82 3.86 12.29 -0.98
N ALA A 83 3.92 11.69 -2.16
CA ALA A 83 3.15 10.54 -2.53
C ALA A 83 3.97 9.24 -2.51
N LYS A 84 3.26 8.15 -2.26
CA LYS A 84 3.73 6.77 -2.43
C LYS A 84 2.64 5.98 -3.13
N ARG A 85 3.04 5.09 -4.03
CA ARG A 85 2.09 4.25 -4.77
C ARG A 85 1.46 3.20 -3.86
N GLY A 86 2.32 2.43 -3.19
CA GLY A 86 1.91 1.39 -2.25
C GLY A 86 1.65 1.93 -0.85
N ALA A 87 1.56 1.04 0.12
CA ALA A 87 1.31 1.40 1.51
C ALA A 87 2.55 1.87 2.30
N GLY A 88 3.68 2.04 1.60
CA GLY A 88 4.83 2.75 2.18
C GLY A 88 4.47 4.20 2.50
N LEU A 89 5.01 4.72 3.60
CA LEU A 89 4.85 6.09 4.02
C LEU A 89 6.18 6.87 3.89
N PRO A 90 6.15 8.16 3.57
CA PRO A 90 7.34 8.99 3.62
C PRO A 90 7.96 9.04 5.02
N THR A 91 9.29 9.03 5.08
CA THR A 91 10.00 9.18 6.35
C THR A 91 9.92 10.63 6.85
N THR A 92 10.06 10.84 8.17
CA THR A 92 10.22 12.17 8.76
C THR A 92 11.35 12.97 8.11
N ARG A 93 12.44 12.29 7.71
CA ARG A 93 13.55 12.91 6.98
C ARG A 93 13.14 13.44 5.61
N GLN A 94 12.28 12.73 4.88
CA GLN A 94 11.73 13.23 3.60
C GLN A 94 10.87 14.46 3.85
N LEU A 95 9.93 14.39 4.79
CA LEU A 95 9.00 15.48 5.09
C LEU A 95 9.70 16.75 5.61
N ASN A 96 10.72 16.59 6.47
CA ASN A 96 11.49 17.72 7.01
C ASN A 96 12.17 18.58 5.95
N LYS A 97 12.42 18.06 4.74
CA LYS A 97 12.97 18.85 3.62
C LYS A 97 12.05 19.99 3.20
N TYR A 98 10.76 19.86 3.42
CA TYR A 98 9.75 20.78 2.89
C TYR A 98 9.18 21.73 3.93
N VAL A 99 9.47 21.51 5.21
CA VAL A 99 9.04 22.38 6.33
C VAL A 99 9.37 23.84 6.05
N LYS A 100 10.62 24.12 5.62
CA LYS A 100 11.08 25.48 5.35
C LYS A 100 10.22 26.18 4.30
N ARG A 101 9.85 25.49 3.21
CA ARG A 101 9.00 26.04 2.14
C ARG A 101 7.63 26.48 2.65
N VAL A 102 7.01 25.66 3.52
CA VAL A 102 5.71 25.99 4.12
C VAL A 102 5.82 27.20 5.04
N LEU A 103 6.87 27.25 5.86
CA LEU A 103 7.10 28.35 6.80
C LEU A 103 7.41 29.68 6.09
N GLU A 104 8.10 29.66 4.94
CA GLU A 104 8.38 30.86 4.15
C GLU A 104 7.12 31.50 3.57
N ILE A 105 6.10 30.70 3.24
CA ILE A 105 4.76 31.20 2.86
C ILE A 105 3.96 31.69 4.08
N GLY A 106 4.33 31.24 5.28
CA GLY A 106 3.78 31.67 6.56
C GLY A 106 2.74 30.71 7.15
N SER A 107 2.12 29.85 6.35
CA SER A 107 1.22 28.79 6.83
C SER A 107 1.01 27.69 5.78
N GLY A 108 0.44 26.56 6.18
CA GLY A 108 0.15 25.46 5.26
C GLY A 108 0.18 24.10 5.94
N ALA A 109 0.42 23.05 5.16
CA ALA A 109 0.47 21.67 5.65
C ALA A 109 1.42 20.79 4.82
N LEU A 110 1.97 19.76 5.45
CA LEU A 110 2.59 18.64 4.76
C LEU A 110 1.57 17.49 4.67
N VAL A 111 1.48 16.87 3.51
CA VAL A 111 0.52 15.80 3.24
C VAL A 111 1.26 14.59 2.75
N THR A 112 1.02 13.46 3.39
CA THR A 112 1.45 12.15 2.88
C THR A 112 0.29 11.53 2.12
N LEU A 113 0.52 11.02 0.92
CA LEU A 113 -0.50 10.42 0.07
C LEU A 113 -0.10 9.00 -0.32
N SER A 114 -0.82 7.97 0.12
CA SER A 114 -0.39 6.58 -0.14
C SER A 114 -1.53 5.56 -0.11
N ALA A 115 -1.23 4.28 -0.37
CA ALA A 115 -2.21 3.21 -0.16
C ALA A 115 -2.30 2.75 1.31
N ALA A 116 -1.52 3.37 2.21
CA ALA A 116 -1.56 3.08 3.64
C ALA A 116 -2.94 3.43 4.22
N PRO A 117 -3.52 2.56 5.07
CA PRO A 117 -4.71 2.90 5.84
C PRO A 117 -4.41 4.02 6.85
N SER A 118 -5.37 4.91 7.09
CA SER A 118 -5.22 6.05 8.02
C SER A 118 -4.77 5.62 9.42
N ILE A 119 -5.32 4.51 9.93
CA ILE A 119 -4.95 3.98 11.24
C ILE A 119 -3.46 3.63 11.37
N TYR A 120 -2.83 3.18 10.28
CA TYR A 120 -1.39 2.95 10.28
C TYR A 120 -0.62 4.27 10.17
N ALA A 121 -1.07 5.17 9.30
CA ALA A 121 -0.40 6.44 9.09
C ALA A 121 -0.39 7.33 10.33
N GLU A 122 -1.47 7.33 11.12
CA GLU A 122 -1.57 8.07 12.40
C GLU A 122 -0.51 7.63 13.42
N LEU A 123 -0.07 6.37 13.35
CA LEU A 123 0.98 5.83 14.24
C LEU A 123 2.38 6.03 13.67
N ALA A 124 2.51 6.05 12.34
CA ALA A 124 3.80 6.01 11.65
C ALA A 124 4.31 7.40 11.22
N VAL A 125 3.41 8.36 11.00
CA VAL A 125 3.74 9.72 10.56
C VAL A 125 3.46 10.67 11.73
N PRO A 126 4.40 11.56 12.10
CA PRO A 126 4.13 12.56 13.12
C PRO A 126 2.99 13.47 12.67
N SER A 127 2.15 13.92 13.60
CA SER A 127 1.05 14.87 13.30
C SER A 127 1.52 16.30 13.04
N GLU A 128 2.77 16.62 13.37
CA GLU A 128 3.39 17.92 13.19
C GLU A 128 4.90 17.79 13.00
N LEU A 129 5.48 18.67 12.17
CA LEU A 129 6.93 18.87 12.06
C LEU A 129 7.26 20.36 12.15
N SER A 130 7.96 20.74 13.22
CA SER A 130 8.41 22.12 13.46
C SER A 130 7.29 23.17 13.32
N GLY A 131 6.13 22.92 13.92
CA GLY A 131 4.97 23.82 13.83
C GLY A 131 4.13 23.67 12.56
N VAL A 132 4.55 22.85 11.59
CA VAL A 132 3.78 22.59 10.37
C VAL A 132 2.93 21.33 10.56
N PRO A 133 1.59 21.40 10.41
CA PRO A 133 0.74 20.23 10.53
C PRO A 133 1.04 19.22 9.42
N VAL A 134 1.01 17.95 9.78
CA VAL A 134 1.19 16.83 8.85
C VAL A 134 -0.09 15.99 8.85
N SER A 135 -0.59 15.66 7.67
CA SER A 135 -1.79 14.83 7.50
C SER A 135 -1.54 13.69 6.53
N HIS A 136 -2.31 12.62 6.67
CA HIS A 136 -2.31 11.51 5.74
C HIS A 136 -3.61 11.46 4.94
N ILE A 137 -3.50 11.28 3.63
CA ILE A 137 -4.62 10.99 2.74
C ILE A 137 -4.36 9.62 2.11
N PRO A 138 -5.20 8.61 2.39
CA PRO A 138 -5.22 7.39 1.61
C PRO A 138 -5.67 7.65 0.17
N TRP A 139 -5.12 6.94 -0.80
CA TRP A 139 -5.62 6.94 -2.17
C TRP A 139 -7.09 6.51 -2.28
N ALA A 140 -7.56 5.70 -1.32
CA ALA A 140 -8.98 5.33 -1.21
C ALA A 140 -9.88 6.55 -0.98
N ASP A 141 -9.45 7.50 -0.15
CA ASP A 141 -10.19 8.72 0.16
C ASP A 141 -10.20 9.67 -1.05
N VAL A 142 -9.14 9.66 -1.87
CA VAL A 142 -9.15 10.36 -3.17
C VAL A 142 -10.21 9.77 -4.11
N LEU A 143 -10.36 8.45 -4.15
CA LEU A 143 -11.40 7.79 -4.95
C LEU A 143 -12.81 8.09 -4.44
N GLU A 144 -12.98 8.18 -3.12
CA GLU A 144 -14.24 8.63 -2.52
C GLU A 144 -14.53 10.09 -2.87
N ALA A 145 -13.55 10.99 -2.75
CA ALA A 145 -13.66 12.39 -3.13
C ALA A 145 -14.01 12.55 -4.62
N ILE A 146 -13.43 11.73 -5.51
CA ILE A 146 -13.81 11.69 -6.94
C ILE A 146 -15.28 11.32 -7.10
N SER A 147 -15.75 10.31 -6.37
CA SER A 147 -17.14 9.84 -6.43
C SER A 147 -18.12 10.90 -5.91
N THR A 148 -17.73 11.61 -4.86
CA THR A 148 -18.49 12.72 -4.26
C THR A 148 -18.52 13.97 -5.14
N ALA A 149 -17.42 14.30 -5.82
CA ALA A 149 -17.36 15.44 -6.74
C ALA A 149 -18.16 15.21 -8.01
N TYR A 150 -18.19 13.97 -8.51
CA TYR A 150 -18.76 13.61 -9.81
C TYR A 150 -20.17 14.18 -10.09
N PRO A 151 -21.19 14.05 -9.21
CA PRO A 151 -22.54 14.54 -9.51
C PRO A 151 -22.65 16.07 -9.64
N SER A 152 -21.75 16.82 -9.00
CA SER A 152 -21.80 18.29 -8.92
C SER A 152 -20.98 18.99 -10.01
N GLU A 153 -20.29 18.22 -10.85
CA GLU A 153 -19.27 18.73 -11.76
C GLU A 153 -19.73 18.92 -13.20
N SER A 154 -19.03 19.79 -13.92
CA SER A 154 -19.26 20.02 -15.34
C SER A 154 -19.07 18.72 -16.15
N ARG A 155 -19.60 18.67 -17.38
CA ARG A 155 -19.41 17.48 -18.24
C ARG A 155 -17.94 17.18 -18.49
N ASP A 156 -17.14 18.22 -18.72
CA ASP A 156 -15.71 18.07 -18.99
C ASP A 156 -14.95 17.63 -17.74
N ALA A 157 -15.24 18.22 -16.57
CA ALA A 157 -14.66 17.81 -15.30
C ALA A 157 -15.01 16.35 -14.95
N ARG A 158 -16.28 15.94 -15.12
CA ARG A 158 -16.74 14.56 -14.93
C ARG A 158 -15.98 13.55 -15.79
N ARG A 159 -15.62 13.92 -17.03
CA ARG A 159 -14.77 13.07 -17.87
C ARG A 159 -13.42 12.80 -17.20
N TRP A 160 -12.75 13.84 -16.71
CA TRP A 160 -11.44 13.69 -16.06
C TRP A 160 -11.53 12.94 -14.72
N LEU A 161 -12.58 13.18 -13.94
CA LEU A 161 -12.87 12.39 -12.74
C LEU A 161 -13.04 10.90 -13.04
N ALA A 162 -13.75 10.55 -14.13
CA ALA A 162 -13.92 9.17 -14.55
C ALA A 162 -12.61 8.54 -15.05
N GLU A 163 -11.81 9.27 -15.83
CA GLU A 163 -10.48 8.83 -16.26
C GLU A 163 -9.57 8.56 -15.05
N LEU A 164 -9.48 9.52 -14.12
CA LEU A 164 -8.63 9.40 -12.93
C LEU A 164 -9.10 8.24 -12.03
N GLY A 165 -10.40 8.12 -11.78
CA GLY A 165 -10.94 7.05 -10.95
C GLY A 165 -10.66 5.66 -11.52
N ARG A 166 -10.74 5.49 -12.85
CA ARG A 166 -10.38 4.22 -13.51
C ARG A 166 -8.88 3.94 -13.44
N TYR A 167 -8.05 4.96 -13.67
CA TYR A 167 -6.60 4.88 -13.58
C TYR A 167 -6.13 4.50 -12.18
N LEU A 168 -6.56 5.23 -11.15
CA LEU A 168 -6.18 4.99 -9.76
C LEU A 168 -6.62 3.61 -9.27
N ARG A 169 -7.84 3.16 -9.60
CA ARG A 169 -8.30 1.80 -9.24
C ARG A 169 -7.41 0.72 -9.81
N LYS A 170 -6.88 0.92 -11.02
CA LYS A 170 -5.93 -0.01 -11.62
C LYS A 170 -4.59 0.01 -10.90
N VAL A 171 -4.03 1.18 -10.61
CA VAL A 171 -2.65 1.28 -10.11
C VAL A 171 -2.53 1.00 -8.60
N ILE A 172 -3.51 1.40 -7.79
CA ILE A 172 -3.45 1.29 -6.32
C ILE A 172 -3.85 -0.10 -5.80
N TYR A 173 -4.81 -0.76 -6.46
CA TYR A 173 -5.36 -2.04 -5.98
C TYR A 173 -4.82 -3.27 -6.72
N LEU A 174 -3.84 -3.11 -7.62
CA LEU A 174 -3.24 -4.26 -8.27
C LEU A 174 -2.35 -5.02 -7.28
N SER A 175 -2.91 -6.09 -6.70
CA SER A 175 -2.09 -7.28 -6.50
C SER A 175 -1.80 -7.82 -7.90
N ASP A 176 -0.57 -7.63 -8.39
CA ASP A 176 -0.16 -8.06 -9.73
C ASP A 176 -0.59 -9.54 -9.94
N PRO A 177 -1.62 -9.81 -10.77
CA PRO A 177 -2.11 -11.16 -10.97
C PRO A 177 -1.09 -12.05 -11.68
N ALA A 178 -0.13 -11.45 -12.38
CA ALA A 178 0.97 -12.13 -13.04
C ALA A 178 2.16 -12.39 -12.09
N SER A 179 2.18 -11.77 -10.91
CA SER A 179 3.22 -11.99 -9.92
C SER A 179 3.22 -13.44 -9.48
N SER A 180 4.34 -14.09 -9.75
CA SER A 180 4.60 -15.49 -9.38
C SER A 180 5.36 -15.59 -8.05
N TRP A 181 5.41 -14.53 -7.26
CA TRP A 181 6.11 -14.52 -5.97
C TRP A 181 5.21 -14.95 -4.82
N ALA A 182 5.71 -15.89 -4.02
CA ALA A 182 5.13 -16.26 -2.74
C ALA A 182 5.93 -15.67 -1.57
N TYR A 183 5.24 -15.11 -0.59
CA TYR A 183 5.80 -14.75 0.71
C TYR A 183 5.69 -15.96 1.66
N CYS A 184 6.83 -16.59 1.93
CA CYS A 184 6.93 -17.78 2.74
C CYS A 184 7.11 -17.45 4.23
N VAL A 185 6.19 -17.92 5.06
CA VAL A 185 6.12 -17.65 6.50
C VAL A 185 6.02 -18.93 7.32
N SER A 186 6.64 -18.94 8.50
CA SER A 186 6.43 -20.00 9.49
C SER A 186 5.11 -19.78 10.21
N VAL A 187 4.35 -20.84 10.42
CA VAL A 187 3.16 -20.83 11.30
C VAL A 187 3.35 -21.83 12.42
N SER A 188 3.08 -21.40 13.66
CA SER A 188 3.23 -22.22 14.86
C SER A 188 1.88 -22.79 15.32
N ARG A 189 1.93 -23.69 16.32
CA ARG A 189 0.76 -24.14 17.08
C ARG A 189 0.50 -23.27 18.31
N GLU A 190 1.16 -22.12 18.42
CA GLU A 190 0.88 -21.17 19.48
C GLU A 190 -0.42 -20.42 19.18
N LYS A 191 -1.01 -19.88 20.23
CA LYS A 191 -2.23 -19.10 20.12
C LYS A 191 -1.89 -17.61 20.14
N PRO A 192 -2.56 -16.77 19.33
CA PRO A 192 -2.35 -15.32 19.35
C PRO A 192 -2.60 -14.77 20.76
N GLY A 193 -1.69 -13.95 21.28
CA GLY A 193 -1.77 -13.42 22.65
C GLY A 193 -1.75 -14.50 23.75
N GLY A 194 -1.36 -15.74 23.45
CA GLY A 194 -1.28 -16.83 24.42
C GLY A 194 -2.63 -17.47 24.81
N GLY A 195 -3.75 -17.10 24.19
CA GLY A 195 -5.08 -17.61 24.55
C GLY A 195 -6.07 -17.71 23.40
N GLY A 196 -7.36 -17.83 23.71
CA GLY A 196 -8.40 -18.08 22.72
C GLY A 196 -8.49 -19.54 22.25
N SER A 197 -9.35 -19.77 21.27
CA SER A 197 -9.72 -21.11 20.80
C SER A 197 -8.76 -21.69 19.74
N ARG A 198 -8.01 -20.83 19.04
CA ARG A 198 -7.35 -21.15 17.78
C ARG A 198 -5.85 -20.87 17.82
N THR A 199 -5.07 -21.71 17.15
CA THR A 199 -3.64 -21.48 16.91
C THR A 199 -3.42 -20.69 15.63
N TYR A 200 -2.23 -20.10 15.45
CA TYR A 200 -1.84 -19.48 14.18
C TYR A 200 -2.00 -20.44 12.99
N LYS A 201 -1.72 -21.73 13.19
CA LYS A 201 -1.93 -22.76 12.17
C LYS A 201 -3.42 -23.01 11.89
N ASP A 202 -4.30 -22.96 12.89
CA ASP A 202 -5.74 -23.19 12.68
C ASP A 202 -6.36 -22.11 11.81
N PHE A 203 -5.98 -20.84 12.00
CA PHE A 203 -6.40 -19.76 11.10
C PHE A 203 -6.07 -20.06 9.64
N VAL A 204 -4.85 -20.52 9.36
CA VAL A 204 -4.42 -20.82 7.99
C VAL A 204 -5.11 -22.05 7.41
N VAL A 205 -5.14 -23.15 8.18
CA VAL A 205 -5.55 -24.46 7.66
C VAL A 205 -7.07 -24.60 7.65
N ASN A 206 -7.75 -24.13 8.71
CA ASN A 206 -9.17 -24.38 8.92
C ASN A 206 -10.03 -23.19 8.49
N GLU A 207 -9.53 -21.95 8.64
CA GLU A 207 -10.29 -20.74 8.33
C GLU A 207 -9.88 -20.06 7.02
N ASN A 208 -8.76 -20.49 6.41
CA ASN A 208 -8.18 -19.83 5.24
C ASN A 208 -7.87 -18.35 5.50
N ILE A 209 -7.34 -18.05 6.69
CA ILE A 209 -6.96 -16.71 7.11
C ILE A 209 -5.49 -16.72 7.53
N TYR A 210 -4.77 -15.67 7.16
CA TYR A 210 -3.49 -15.34 7.78
C TYR A 210 -3.48 -13.89 8.21
N PHE A 211 -2.78 -13.59 9.29
CA PHE A 211 -2.58 -12.23 9.73
C PHE A 211 -1.20 -12.04 10.32
N HIS A 212 -0.76 -10.79 10.36
CA HIS A 212 0.48 -10.38 11.00
C HIS A 212 0.43 -8.92 11.43
N PRO A 213 1.28 -8.49 12.39
CA PRO A 213 1.45 -7.09 12.72
C PRO A 213 1.70 -6.23 11.48
N TYR A 214 1.02 -5.09 11.38
CA TYR A 214 1.09 -4.19 10.24
C TYR A 214 1.87 -2.93 10.60
N GLY A 215 2.91 -2.64 9.83
CA GLY A 215 3.66 -1.40 10.02
C GLY A 215 4.52 -1.31 11.28
N VAL A 216 4.48 -2.33 12.14
CA VAL A 216 5.25 -2.43 13.39
C VAL A 216 6.04 -3.73 13.47
N GLY A 217 7.16 -3.68 14.17
CA GLY A 217 8.05 -4.82 14.35
C GLY A 217 8.78 -5.24 13.07
N SER A 218 9.24 -6.49 13.04
CA SER A 218 10.15 -7.00 12.00
C SER A 218 9.53 -6.99 10.60
N ASN A 219 10.16 -6.33 9.61
CA ASN A 219 10.03 -6.39 8.14
C ASN A 219 8.82 -7.15 7.52
N TRP A 220 7.60 -6.88 8.00
CA TRP A 220 6.36 -7.39 7.42
C TRP A 220 6.03 -6.63 6.13
N PRO A 221 5.37 -7.27 5.14
CA PRO A 221 4.98 -6.59 3.92
C PRO A 221 3.90 -5.55 4.22
N LEU A 222 4.10 -4.32 3.73
CA LEU A 222 3.09 -3.25 3.79
C LEU A 222 2.03 -3.42 2.70
N ASP A 223 2.45 -3.93 1.53
CA ASP A 223 1.56 -4.30 0.44
C ASP A 223 1.25 -5.81 0.50
N PRO A 224 -0.01 -6.23 0.32
CA PRO A 224 -0.38 -7.64 0.40
C PRO A 224 0.35 -8.47 -0.69
N PRO A 225 0.99 -9.59 -0.34
CA PRO A 225 1.61 -10.46 -1.33
C PRO A 225 0.54 -11.16 -2.17
N THR A 226 0.80 -11.39 -3.47
CA THR A 226 -0.14 -12.13 -4.35
C THR A 226 -0.33 -13.57 -3.87
N PHE A 227 0.75 -14.21 -3.41
CA PHE A 227 0.74 -15.56 -2.86
C PHE A 227 1.47 -15.63 -1.53
N MET A 228 1.04 -16.55 -0.68
CA MET A 228 1.71 -16.92 0.56
C MET A 228 2.05 -18.39 0.57
N ALA A 229 3.20 -18.73 1.14
CA ALA A 229 3.60 -20.10 1.40
C ALA A 229 3.74 -20.33 2.91
N PHE A 230 3.12 -21.38 3.43
CA PHE A 230 3.07 -21.67 4.86
C PHE A 230 3.94 -22.88 5.17
N ARG A 231 4.88 -22.68 6.10
CA ARG A 231 5.76 -23.75 6.58
C ARG A 231 5.55 -24.04 8.06
N TRP A 232 5.64 -25.31 8.40
CA TRP A 232 5.66 -25.83 9.77
C TRP A 232 6.38 -27.18 9.76
N ASN A 233 6.86 -27.65 10.92
CA ASN A 233 7.55 -28.93 11.06
C ASN A 233 8.69 -29.16 10.05
N GLY A 234 9.44 -28.11 9.70
CA GLY A 234 10.57 -28.20 8.79
C GLY A 234 10.22 -28.29 7.30
N SER A 235 8.97 -28.11 6.90
CA SER A 235 8.56 -28.17 5.48
C SER A 235 7.55 -27.08 5.11
N VAL A 236 7.53 -26.67 3.84
CA VAL A 236 6.41 -25.90 3.26
C VAL A 236 5.28 -26.88 2.94
N HIS A 237 4.07 -26.56 3.39
CA HIS A 237 2.93 -27.46 3.29
C HIS A 237 1.79 -26.91 2.42
N GLN A 238 1.65 -25.59 2.33
CA GLN A 238 0.57 -24.96 1.57
C GLN A 238 1.10 -23.72 0.88
N ILE A 239 0.75 -23.56 -0.40
CA ILE A 239 0.87 -22.31 -1.14
C ILE A 239 -0.54 -21.85 -1.44
N ARG A 240 -0.87 -20.60 -1.11
CA ARG A 240 -2.22 -20.05 -1.27
C ARG A 240 -2.16 -18.68 -1.88
N ARG A 241 -3.13 -18.37 -2.74
CA ARG A 241 -3.34 -17.02 -3.25
C ARG A 241 -3.99 -16.16 -2.17
N VAL A 242 -3.57 -14.90 -2.05
CA VAL A 242 -4.31 -13.90 -1.27
C VAL A 242 -5.48 -13.42 -2.13
N MET A 243 -6.70 -13.61 -1.61
CA MET A 243 -7.95 -13.25 -2.31
C MET A 243 -8.40 -11.84 -1.97
N SER A 244 -8.16 -11.41 -0.72
CA SER A 244 -8.40 -10.05 -0.27
C SER A 244 -7.54 -9.75 0.95
N SER A 245 -7.31 -8.47 1.20
CA SER A 245 -6.57 -7.98 2.37
C SER A 245 -7.30 -6.81 3.01
N GLU A 246 -7.20 -6.71 4.33
CA GLU A 246 -7.64 -5.54 5.09
C GLU A 246 -6.65 -5.29 6.24
N VAL A 247 -6.66 -4.07 6.79
CA VAL A 247 -5.92 -3.75 8.02
C VAL A 247 -6.93 -3.44 9.11
N ILE A 248 -6.83 -4.14 10.23
CA ILE A 248 -7.67 -3.92 11.40
C ILE A 248 -6.89 -3.23 12.52
N PRO A 249 -7.56 -2.43 13.37
CA PRO A 249 -6.93 -1.71 14.50
C PRO A 249 -6.22 -2.65 15.48
N THR A 250 -6.87 -3.77 15.81
CA THR A 250 -6.41 -4.78 16.77
C THR A 250 -7.00 -6.12 16.37
N LEU A 251 -6.43 -7.23 16.85
CA LEU A 251 -7.01 -8.56 16.58
C LEU A 251 -8.39 -8.72 17.23
N GLN A 252 -8.62 -8.09 18.39
CA GLN A 252 -9.86 -8.14 19.16
C GLN A 252 -11.05 -7.55 18.41
N ALA A 253 -10.80 -6.56 17.54
CA ALA A 253 -11.83 -5.96 16.71
C ALA A 253 -12.53 -6.97 15.79
N ARG A 254 -11.84 -8.06 15.41
CA ARG A 254 -12.40 -9.15 14.60
C ARG A 254 -12.59 -10.45 15.39
N TRP A 255 -11.70 -10.74 16.32
CA TRP A 255 -11.74 -11.96 17.13
C TRP A 255 -11.72 -11.61 18.62
N PRO A 256 -12.89 -11.34 19.23
CA PRO A 256 -13.00 -10.93 20.62
C PRO A 256 -12.47 -11.97 21.63
N ASP A 257 -12.30 -13.24 21.23
CA ASP A 257 -11.75 -14.31 22.08
C ASP A 257 -10.21 -14.30 22.17
N ILE A 258 -9.52 -13.51 21.33
CA ILE A 258 -8.07 -13.36 21.40
C ILE A 258 -7.70 -12.41 22.55
N PRO A 259 -6.88 -12.83 23.54
CA PRO A 259 -6.51 -11.98 24.67
C PRO A 259 -5.80 -10.70 24.23
N LEU A 260 -6.10 -9.60 24.94
CA LEU A 260 -5.44 -8.31 24.74
C LEU A 260 -4.02 -8.35 25.32
N THR A 261 -3.04 -8.19 24.44
CA THR A 261 -1.60 -8.13 24.75
C THR A 261 -0.93 -7.11 23.82
N GLU A 262 0.30 -6.71 24.12
CA GLU A 262 1.08 -5.81 23.24
C GLU A 262 1.21 -6.34 21.80
N GLU A 263 1.26 -7.67 21.59
CA GLU A 263 1.34 -8.26 20.24
C GLU A 263 0.03 -8.14 19.46
N THR A 264 -1.10 -8.12 20.16
CA THR A 264 -2.44 -8.19 19.55
C THR A 264 -3.16 -6.83 19.51
N ASP A 265 -2.74 -5.90 20.39
CA ASP A 265 -3.26 -4.55 20.55
C ASP A 265 -2.49 -3.55 19.66
N LEU A 266 -2.42 -3.87 18.38
CA LEU A 266 -1.76 -3.06 17.35
C LEU A 266 -2.37 -3.38 15.98
N PRO A 267 -2.14 -2.54 14.96
CA PRO A 267 -2.70 -2.79 13.64
C PRO A 267 -2.23 -4.11 13.05
N HIS A 268 -3.14 -4.88 12.47
CA HIS A 268 -2.84 -6.15 11.81
C HIS A 268 -3.33 -6.17 10.38
N ALA A 269 -2.48 -6.66 9.47
CA ALA A 269 -2.94 -7.05 8.14
C ALA A 269 -3.60 -8.42 8.26
N VAL A 270 -4.80 -8.54 7.69
CA VAL A 270 -5.57 -9.78 7.62
C VAL A 270 -5.77 -10.13 6.16
N TYR A 271 -5.41 -11.36 5.80
CA TYR A 271 -5.51 -11.89 4.46
C TYR A 271 -6.52 -13.03 4.42
N LYS A 272 -7.48 -12.92 3.49
CA LYS A 272 -8.33 -14.05 3.10
C LYS A 272 -7.59 -14.86 2.05
N LEU A 273 -7.44 -16.15 2.31
CA LEU A 273 -6.66 -17.06 1.47
C LEU A 273 -7.58 -17.89 0.58
N GLY A 274 -7.12 -18.14 -0.64
CA GLY A 274 -7.75 -19.08 -1.55
C GLY A 274 -7.48 -20.53 -1.15
N PRO A 275 -8.05 -21.50 -1.89
CA PRO A 275 -7.71 -22.91 -1.72
C PRO A 275 -6.19 -23.14 -1.92
N PRO A 276 -5.61 -24.17 -1.28
CA PRO A 276 -4.20 -24.50 -1.47
C PRO A 276 -3.95 -24.92 -2.92
N LEU A 277 -2.85 -24.40 -3.49
CA LEU A 277 -2.37 -24.87 -4.78
C LEU A 277 -1.91 -26.34 -4.65
N PRO A 278 -2.11 -27.16 -5.70
CA PRO A 278 -1.63 -28.53 -5.69
C PRO A 278 -0.12 -28.60 -5.48
N MET A 279 0.32 -29.43 -4.53
CA MET A 279 1.71 -29.78 -4.29
C MET A 279 1.86 -31.29 -4.30
N GLN A 280 3.00 -31.81 -4.78
CA GLN A 280 3.29 -33.25 -4.79
C GLN A 280 3.46 -33.84 -3.37
N GLY A 281 3.67 -32.97 -2.38
CA GLY A 281 3.81 -33.29 -0.97
C GLY A 281 4.41 -32.10 -0.23
N PRO A 282 4.61 -32.19 1.10
CA PRO A 282 5.35 -31.19 1.85
C PRO A 282 6.77 -31.03 1.30
N LEU A 283 7.17 -29.81 0.97
CA LEU A 283 8.51 -29.47 0.47
C LEU A 283 9.47 -29.28 1.67
N PRO A 284 10.49 -30.14 1.86
CA PRO A 284 11.44 -29.99 2.96
C PRO A 284 12.18 -28.64 2.92
N SER A 285 12.53 -28.10 4.08
CA SER A 285 13.19 -26.79 4.12
C SER A 285 14.59 -26.80 3.51
N GLY A 286 15.32 -27.92 3.65
CA GLY A 286 16.72 -28.04 3.20
C GLY A 286 17.74 -27.20 3.97
N ALA A 287 17.29 -26.34 4.89
CA ALA A 287 18.09 -25.54 5.81
C ALA A 287 17.26 -25.14 7.04
N ASN A 288 17.92 -24.74 8.13
CA ASN A 288 17.25 -24.21 9.30
C ASN A 288 16.94 -22.71 9.12
N TYR A 289 15.72 -22.39 8.69
CA TYR A 289 15.25 -21.01 8.54
C TYR A 289 14.64 -20.40 9.81
N ARG A 290 14.53 -21.14 10.94
CA ARG A 290 13.87 -20.67 12.17
C ARG A 290 12.54 -19.95 11.87
N ALA A 291 12.40 -18.67 12.23
CA ALA A 291 11.23 -17.82 11.92
C ALA A 291 11.46 -16.86 10.74
N VAL A 292 12.54 -17.02 9.96
CA VAL A 292 12.86 -16.18 8.80
C VAL A 292 11.77 -16.30 7.74
N ARG A 293 11.36 -15.16 7.20
CA ARG A 293 10.38 -15.05 6.12
C ARG A 293 11.13 -14.88 4.81
N LEU A 294 10.69 -15.56 3.76
CA LEU A 294 11.40 -15.64 2.48
C LEU A 294 10.48 -15.22 1.34
N ARG A 295 11.01 -14.55 0.32
CA ARG A 295 10.33 -14.37 -0.96
C ARG A 295 10.87 -15.41 -1.94
N VAL A 296 9.99 -16.24 -2.49
CA VAL A 296 10.35 -17.37 -3.36
C VAL A 296 9.37 -17.41 -4.53
N LEU A 297 9.85 -17.73 -5.73
CA LEU A 297 8.98 -17.93 -6.88
C LEU A 297 8.17 -19.24 -6.72
N ILE A 298 6.92 -19.23 -7.13
CA ILE A 298 5.98 -20.36 -6.95
C ILE A 298 6.38 -21.56 -7.77
N ASP A 299 6.79 -21.36 -9.03
CA ASP A 299 7.31 -22.44 -9.87
C ASP A 299 8.48 -23.14 -9.17
N GLN A 300 9.38 -22.37 -8.56
CA GLN A 300 10.51 -22.93 -7.80
C GLN A 300 10.07 -23.69 -6.55
N LEU A 301 9.05 -23.23 -5.83
CA LEU A 301 8.44 -23.98 -4.71
C LEU A 301 7.78 -25.29 -5.17
N LEU A 302 7.35 -25.38 -6.43
CA LEU A 302 6.66 -26.55 -6.98
C LEU A 302 7.60 -27.55 -7.67
N THR A 303 8.79 -27.11 -8.10
CA THR A 303 9.71 -27.94 -8.89
C THR A 303 11.01 -28.31 -8.17
N GLN A 304 11.46 -27.51 -7.20
CA GLN A 304 12.73 -27.77 -6.51
C GLN A 304 12.58 -28.81 -5.39
N PRO A 305 13.66 -29.53 -5.02
CA PRO A 305 13.58 -30.57 -4.00
C PRO A 305 13.51 -30.02 -2.57
N THR A 306 13.96 -28.78 -2.33
CA THR A 306 13.86 -28.12 -1.03
C THR A 306 13.53 -26.62 -1.13
N LEU A 307 13.01 -26.03 -0.05
CA LEU A 307 12.82 -24.56 0.06
C LEU A 307 14.14 -23.79 -0.12
N LYS A 308 15.26 -24.35 0.34
CA LYS A 308 16.58 -23.75 0.14
C LYS A 308 16.93 -23.65 -1.34
N ASP A 309 16.73 -24.73 -2.08
CA ASP A 309 17.01 -24.76 -3.51
C ASP A 309 16.06 -23.82 -4.26
N ALA A 310 14.77 -23.83 -3.89
CA ALA A 310 13.77 -22.89 -4.43
C ALA A 310 14.15 -21.42 -4.20
N TYR A 311 14.58 -21.06 -2.99
CA TYR A 311 14.97 -19.71 -2.65
C TYR A 311 16.24 -19.27 -3.41
N MET A 312 17.25 -20.13 -3.48
CA MET A 312 18.49 -19.83 -4.20
C MET A 312 18.25 -19.69 -5.70
N GLN A 313 17.47 -20.59 -6.30
CA GLN A 313 17.16 -20.52 -7.72
C GLN A 313 16.30 -19.30 -8.05
N SER A 314 15.38 -18.91 -7.17
CA SER A 314 14.60 -17.67 -7.31
C SER A 314 15.50 -16.44 -7.39
N LYS A 315 16.58 -16.38 -6.59
CA LYS A 315 17.57 -15.29 -6.67
C LYS A 315 18.37 -15.31 -7.98
N VAL A 316 18.76 -16.49 -8.45
CA VAL A 316 19.48 -16.65 -9.73
C VAL A 316 18.65 -16.13 -10.89
N LEU A 317 17.39 -16.58 -10.99
CA LEU A 317 16.48 -16.18 -12.07
C LEU A 317 16.17 -14.69 -12.10
N THR A 318 16.31 -14.01 -10.96
CA THR A 318 15.92 -12.59 -10.81
C THR A 318 17.12 -11.66 -10.74
N GLY A 319 18.34 -12.18 -10.97
CA GLY A 319 19.57 -11.39 -10.94
C GLY A 319 19.90 -10.81 -9.56
N GLN A 320 19.32 -11.36 -8.48
CA GLN A 320 19.53 -10.90 -7.10
C GLN A 320 20.77 -11.51 -6.42
N GLN A 321 21.77 -11.95 -7.19
CA GLN A 321 23.06 -12.32 -6.61
C GLN A 321 23.79 -11.07 -6.15
N ARG A 322 23.97 -10.94 -4.83
CA ARG A 322 25.13 -10.28 -4.24
C ARG A 322 26.07 -11.35 -3.75
#